data_AF-F0SUM0-F1
#
_entry.id   AF-F0SUM0-F1
#
_cell.length_a   1.000
_cell.length_b   1.000
_cell.length_c   1.000
_cell.angle_alpha   90.00
_cell.angle_beta   90.00
_cell.angle_gamma   90.00
#
_symmetry.space_group_name_H-M   'P 1'
#
loop_
_entity.id
_entity.type
_entity.pdbx_description
1 polymer ?
#
loop_
_entity_poly.entity_id
_entity_poly.type
_entity_poly.pdbx_seq_one_letter_code
_entity_poly.pdbx_strand_id
1 'polypeptide(L)'
;MRDEDLVKKVERLEFYIQLLRDFAVEPEAFVLWDYVMTEELDGEQTNRLMNILGKHKGLIWAIDEQTEPYSDQTEEELNVLEAQLKPLFQSFKNPHPTDRDAVLRVVRRAAKLPEMILYKRM
;
A
#
# COMPACT_ATOMS: atom_id res chain seq x y z
N MET A 1 13.78 11.81 24.70
CA MET A 1 12.35 11.40 24.79
C MET A 1 11.39 12.39 24.15
N ARG A 2 11.08 13.58 24.70
CA ARG A 2 10.12 14.51 24.03
C ARG A 2 10.59 15.02 22.67
N ASP A 3 11.90 15.26 22.53
CA ASP A 3 12.45 15.80 21.29
C ASP A 3 12.53 14.75 20.18
N GLU A 4 12.85 13.49 20.50
CA GLU A 4 12.89 12.38 19.52
C GLU A 4 11.51 12.08 18.93
N ASP A 5 10.46 12.15 19.75
CA ASP A 5 9.09 11.99 19.27
C ASP A 5 8.64 13.16 18.38
N LEU A 6 9.11 14.37 18.66
CA LEU A 6 8.84 15.53 17.81
C LEU A 6 9.58 15.43 16.48
N VAL A 7 10.85 14.99 16.48
CA VAL A 7 11.61 14.75 15.25
C VAL A 7 10.89 13.73 14.36
N LYS A 8 10.48 12.58 14.90
CA LYS A 8 9.73 11.56 14.16
C LYS A 8 8.41 12.09 13.58
N LYS A 9 7.71 12.95 14.31
CA LYS A 9 6.49 13.60 13.81
C LYS A 9 6.78 14.56 12.67
N VAL A 10 7.85 15.35 12.77
CA VAL A 10 8.27 16.28 11.71
C VAL A 10 8.68 15.51 10.46
N GLU A 11 9.54 14.49 10.59
CA GLU A 11 9.95 13.62 9.48
C GLU A 11 8.75 13.02 8.75
N ARG A 12 7.75 12.55 9.51
CA ARG A 12 6.52 12.00 8.94
C ARG A 12 5.66 13.05 8.24
N LEU A 13 5.58 14.28 8.76
CA LEU A 13 4.88 15.38 8.10
C LEU A 13 5.59 15.81 6.81
N GLU A 14 6.92 15.87 6.81
CA GLU A 14 7.73 16.15 5.61
C GLU A 14 7.49 15.08 4.55
N PHE A 15 7.44 13.82 4.95
CA PHE A 15 7.04 12.72 4.09
C PHE A 15 5.62 12.87 3.53
N TYR A 16 4.62 13.21 4.35
CA TYR A 16 3.24 13.43 3.88
C TYR A 16 3.12 14.60 2.92
N ILE A 17 3.89 15.68 3.13
CA ILE A 17 3.94 16.80 2.19
C ILE A 17 4.43 16.34 0.81
N GLN A 18 5.36 15.36 0.74
CA GLN A 18 5.80 14.79 -0.53
C GLN A 18 4.66 14.01 -1.19
N LEU A 19 3.96 13.14 -0.46
CA LEU A 19 2.83 12.36 -0.98
C LEU A 19 1.67 13.24 -1.47
N LEU A 20 1.40 14.33 -0.74
CA LEU A 20 0.35 15.29 -1.08
C LEU A 20 0.59 16.01 -2.41
N ARG A 21 1.84 16.14 -2.87
CA ARG A 21 2.13 16.76 -4.17
C ARG A 21 1.53 15.93 -5.30
N ASP A 22 1.75 14.63 -5.28
CA ASP A 22 1.23 13.71 -6.27
C ASP A 22 -0.30 13.56 -6.12
N PHE A 23 -0.77 13.41 -4.88
CA PHE A 23 -2.20 13.29 -4.58
C PHE A 23 -3.01 14.53 -4.99
N ALA A 24 -2.47 15.75 -4.83
CA ALA A 24 -3.15 16.97 -5.23
C ALA A 24 -3.29 17.12 -6.75
N VAL A 25 -2.40 16.51 -7.52
CA VAL A 25 -2.45 16.55 -8.99
C VAL A 25 -3.44 15.52 -9.52
N GLU A 26 -3.40 14.28 -9.00
CA GLU A 26 -4.25 13.19 -9.47
C GLU A 26 -4.76 12.30 -8.31
N PRO A 27 -5.77 12.77 -7.55
CA PRO A 27 -6.22 12.09 -6.33
C PRO A 27 -6.63 10.63 -6.56
N GLU A 28 -7.22 10.33 -7.72
CA GLU A 28 -7.72 9.00 -8.06
C GLU A 28 -6.59 7.98 -8.31
N ALA A 29 -5.49 8.41 -8.92
CA ALA A 29 -4.32 7.56 -9.16
C ALA A 29 -3.53 7.31 -7.85
N PHE A 30 -3.59 8.27 -6.94
CA PHE A 30 -2.78 8.28 -5.71
C PHE A 30 -3.58 7.95 -4.44
N VAL A 31 -4.70 7.24 -4.55
CA VAL A 31 -5.52 6.80 -3.39
C VAL A 31 -4.77 5.95 -2.37
N LEU A 32 -3.64 5.33 -2.73
CA LEU A 32 -2.78 4.65 -1.74
C LEU A 32 -2.10 5.66 -0.80
N TRP A 33 -1.80 6.88 -1.26
CA TRP A 33 -1.24 7.93 -0.42
C TRP A 33 -2.22 8.43 0.63
N ASP A 34 -3.50 8.57 0.27
CA ASP A 34 -4.57 8.86 1.23
C ASP A 34 -4.64 7.80 2.33
N TYR A 35 -4.50 6.52 1.96
CA TYR A 35 -4.43 5.41 2.91
C TYR A 35 -3.18 5.49 3.81
N VAL A 36 -2.00 5.74 3.24
CA VAL A 36 -0.74 5.89 3.98
C VAL A 36 -0.84 7.00 5.03
N MET A 37 -1.45 8.13 4.68
CA MET A 37 -1.65 9.25 5.61
C MET A 37 -2.70 8.92 6.69
N THR A 38 -3.83 8.31 6.31
CA THR A 38 -4.91 7.94 7.23
C THR A 38 -4.46 6.94 8.28
N GLU A 39 -3.66 5.95 7.88
CA GLU A 39 -3.13 4.91 8.77
C GLU A 39 -1.85 5.35 9.51
N GLU A 40 -1.45 6.61 9.38
CA GLU A 40 -0.31 7.21 10.06
C GLU A 40 1.05 6.53 9.77
N LEU A 41 1.21 5.91 8.59
CA LEU A 41 2.45 5.23 8.21
C LEU A 41 3.60 6.22 8.10
N ASP A 42 4.79 5.81 8.53
CA ASP A 42 6.02 6.54 8.26
C ASP A 42 6.64 6.14 6.90
N GLY A 43 7.75 6.80 6.53
CA GLY A 43 8.44 6.52 5.29
C GLY A 43 9.02 5.10 5.22
N GLU A 44 9.44 4.52 6.35
CA GLU A 44 9.98 3.15 6.38
C GLU A 44 8.87 2.13 6.13
N GLN A 45 7.75 2.26 6.82
CA GLN A 45 6.56 1.42 6.65
C GLN A 45 6.02 1.53 5.22
N THR A 46 5.98 2.74 4.67
CA THR A 46 5.53 2.95 3.28
C THR A 46 6.50 2.33 2.27
N ASN A 47 7.81 2.49 2.46
CA ASN A 47 8.79 1.84 1.59
C ASN A 47 8.69 0.31 1.65
N ARG A 48 8.47 -0.27 2.83
CA ARG A 48 8.23 -1.72 2.99
C ARG A 48 6.95 -2.14 2.27
N LEU A 49 5.87 -1.36 2.41
CA LEU A 49 4.61 -1.60 1.71
C LEU A 49 4.81 -1.62 0.20
N MET A 50 5.45 -0.58 -0.36
CA MET A 50 5.73 -0.48 -1.80
C MET A 50 6.64 -1.59 -2.29
N ASN A 51 7.65 -1.99 -1.51
CA ASN A 51 8.53 -3.12 -1.86
C ASN A 51 7.79 -4.46 -1.90
N ILE A 52 6.83 -4.69 -1.01
CA ILE A 52 5.99 -5.89 -1.05
C ILE A 52 5.10 -5.84 -2.29
N LEU A 53 4.34 -4.76 -2.47
CA LEU A 53 3.42 -4.60 -3.62
C LEU A 53 4.16 -4.70 -4.96
N GLY A 54 5.35 -4.10 -5.07
CA GLY A 54 6.17 -4.13 -6.27
C GLY A 54 6.65 -5.53 -6.67
N LYS A 55 6.74 -6.49 -5.74
CA LYS A 55 7.05 -7.90 -6.05
C LYS A 55 5.86 -8.66 -6.60
N HIS A 56 4.64 -8.16 -6.33
CA HIS A 56 3.37 -8.81 -6.67
C HIS A 56 2.59 -8.05 -7.75
N LYS A 57 3.27 -7.29 -8.62
CA LYS A 57 2.62 -6.46 -9.66
C LYS A 57 1.68 -7.25 -10.57
N GLY A 58 2.07 -8.47 -10.96
CA GLY A 58 1.23 -9.35 -11.78
C GLY A 58 -0.09 -9.70 -11.09
N LEU A 59 -0.03 -10.11 -9.82
CA LEU A 59 -1.20 -10.38 -8.99
C LEU A 59 -2.07 -9.14 -8.78
N ILE A 60 -1.47 -7.99 -8.45
CA ILE A 60 -2.20 -6.73 -8.24
C ILE A 60 -3.01 -6.36 -9.48
N TRP A 61 -2.41 -6.52 -10.66
CA TRP A 61 -3.10 -6.30 -11.93
C TRP A 61 -4.24 -7.28 -12.16
N ALA A 62 -4.02 -8.58 -11.94
CA ALA A 62 -5.06 -9.60 -12.09
C ALA A 62 -6.28 -9.36 -11.18
N ILE A 63 -6.06 -8.80 -9.98
CA ILE A 63 -7.12 -8.43 -9.03
C ILE A 63 -7.88 -7.16 -9.50
N ASP A 64 -7.18 -6.18 -10.07
CA ASP A 64 -7.80 -4.94 -10.56
C ASP A 64 -8.72 -5.17 -11.77
N GLU A 65 -8.35 -6.10 -12.66
CA GLU A 65 -9.19 -6.46 -13.82
C GLU A 65 -10.44 -7.28 -13.45
N GLN A 66 -10.69 -7.51 -12.16
CA GLN A 66 -11.85 -8.24 -11.65
C GLN A 66 -12.01 -9.62 -12.30
N THR A 67 -10.88 -10.30 -12.51
CA THR A 67 -10.85 -11.69 -12.99
C THR A 67 -11.26 -12.63 -11.85
N GLU A 68 -12.53 -12.55 -11.45
CA GLU A 68 -13.16 -13.50 -10.55
C GLU A 68 -13.96 -14.54 -11.36
N PRO A 69 -13.89 -15.83 -11.00
CA PRO A 69 -13.14 -16.39 -9.87
C PRO A 69 -11.63 -16.42 -10.11
N TYR A 70 -10.85 -16.19 -9.05
CA TYR A 70 -9.39 -16.34 -9.09
C TYR A 70 -9.02 -17.79 -9.41
N SER A 71 -7.98 -17.98 -10.23
CA SER A 71 -7.40 -19.31 -10.43
C SER A 71 -6.72 -19.82 -9.15
N ASP A 72 -6.53 -21.13 -9.01
CA ASP A 72 -5.79 -21.71 -7.87
C ASP A 72 -4.38 -21.08 -7.70
N GLN A 73 -3.73 -20.73 -8.81
CA GLN A 73 -2.43 -20.05 -8.81
C GLN A 73 -2.53 -18.62 -8.26
N THR A 74 -3.55 -17.87 -8.69
CA THR A 74 -3.81 -16.50 -8.20
C THR A 74 -4.11 -16.50 -6.70
N GLU A 75 -4.84 -17.51 -6.23
CA GLU A 75 -5.14 -17.70 -4.82
C GLU A 75 -3.89 -18.02 -3.99
N GLU A 76 -2.98 -18.86 -4.50
CA GLU A 76 -1.69 -19.14 -3.86
C GLU A 76 -0.81 -17.89 -3.77
N GLU A 77 -0.69 -17.12 -4.85
CA GLU A 77 0.03 -15.84 -4.84
C GLU A 77 -0.58 -14.83 -3.87
N LEU A 78 -1.91 -14.76 -3.79
CA LEU A 78 -2.62 -13.91 -2.82
C LEU A 78 -2.30 -14.32 -1.38
N ASN A 79 -2.27 -15.63 -1.09
CA ASN A 79 -1.88 -16.13 0.23
C ASN A 79 -0.43 -15.73 0.60
N VAL A 80 0.50 -15.75 -0.36
CA VAL A 80 1.86 -15.28 -0.15
C VAL A 80 1.91 -13.77 0.12
N LEU A 81 1.17 -12.98 -0.66
CA LEU A 81 1.07 -11.52 -0.45
C LEU A 81 0.48 -11.20 0.93
N GLU A 82 -0.57 -11.90 1.34
CA GLU A 82 -1.18 -11.77 2.67
C GLU A 82 -0.17 -12.08 3.78
N ALA A 83 0.60 -13.15 3.65
CA ALA A 83 1.62 -13.52 4.64
C ALA A 83 2.71 -12.45 4.79
N GLN A 84 2.97 -11.65 3.75
CA GLN A 84 3.93 -10.54 3.78
C GLN A 84 3.32 -9.23 4.32
N LEU A 85 2.06 -8.93 3.97
CA LEU A 85 1.38 -7.70 4.38
C LEU A 85 0.86 -7.74 5.81
N LYS A 86 0.37 -8.88 6.30
CA LYS A 86 -0.20 -9.00 7.66
C LYS A 86 0.78 -8.56 8.77
N PRO A 87 2.07 -8.97 8.76
CA PRO A 87 3.05 -8.49 9.73
C PRO A 87 3.29 -6.98 9.64
N LEU A 88 3.24 -6.40 8.43
CA LEU A 88 3.38 -4.96 8.23
C LEU A 88 2.17 -4.21 8.84
N PHE A 89 0.95 -4.69 8.61
CA PHE A 89 -0.27 -4.10 9.16
C PHE A 89 -0.28 -4.12 10.69
N GLN A 90 0.26 -5.18 11.30
CA GLN A 90 0.43 -5.26 12.76
C GLN A 90 1.41 -4.22 13.33
N SER A 91 2.29 -3.66 12.50
CA SER A 91 3.22 -2.60 12.91
C SER A 91 2.59 -1.20 12.90
N PHE A 92 1.38 -1.04 12.37
CA PHE A 92 0.70 0.25 12.30
C PHE A 92 0.27 0.71 13.69
N LYS A 93 0.15 2.02 13.85
CA LYS A 93 -0.08 2.66 15.15
C LYS A 93 -1.46 2.34 15.72
N ASN A 94 -2.45 2.09 14.86
CA ASN A 94 -3.81 1.73 15.24
C ASN A 94 -4.03 0.22 15.02
N PRO A 95 -4.98 -0.42 15.73
CA PRO A 95 -5.40 -1.77 15.42
C PRO A 95 -5.89 -1.84 13.98
N HIS A 96 -5.01 -2.29 13.08
CA HIS A 96 -5.33 -2.38 11.67
C HIS A 96 -5.93 -3.75 11.37
N PRO A 97 -7.06 -3.83 10.64
CA PRO A 97 -7.60 -5.11 10.23
C PRO A 97 -6.56 -5.90 9.42
N THR A 98 -6.35 -7.16 9.78
CA THR A 98 -5.40 -8.06 9.10
C THR A 98 -6.11 -9.15 8.29
N ASP A 99 -7.42 -9.00 8.11
CA ASP A 99 -8.23 -9.89 7.27
C ASP A 99 -7.92 -9.71 5.77
N ARG A 100 -8.43 -10.64 4.97
CA ARG A 100 -8.27 -10.65 3.51
C ARG A 100 -8.84 -9.38 2.86
N ASP A 101 -9.95 -8.86 3.34
CA ASP A 101 -10.56 -7.65 2.78
C ASP A 101 -9.67 -6.44 2.99
N ALA A 102 -8.95 -6.36 4.11
CA ALA A 102 -7.96 -5.33 4.36
C ALA A 102 -6.81 -5.38 3.36
N VAL A 103 -6.29 -6.58 3.10
CA VAL A 103 -5.26 -6.79 2.09
C VAL A 103 -5.77 -6.39 0.70
N LEU A 104 -6.94 -6.85 0.29
CA LEU A 104 -7.55 -6.51 -1.00
C LEU A 104 -7.82 -5.01 -1.13
N ARG A 105 -8.20 -4.33 -0.06
CA ARG A 105 -8.37 -2.87 -0.02
C ARG A 105 -7.07 -2.13 -0.32
N VAL A 106 -5.93 -2.60 0.18
CA VAL A 106 -4.62 -2.02 -0.11
C VAL A 106 -4.19 -2.33 -1.53
N VAL A 107 -4.35 -3.59 -1.97
CA VAL A 107 -4.05 -4.05 -3.33
C VAL A 107 -4.80 -3.23 -4.39
N ARG A 108 -6.11 -3.06 -4.21
CA ARG A 108 -6.95 -2.28 -5.15
C ARG A 108 -6.57 -0.79 -5.21
N ARG A 109 -6.07 -0.23 -4.10
CA ARG A 109 -5.53 1.14 -4.11
C ARG A 109 -4.18 1.20 -4.82
N ALA A 110 -3.32 0.21 -4.57
CA ALA A 110 -2.02 0.11 -5.21
C ALA A 110 -2.12 -0.05 -6.73
N ALA A 111 -3.10 -0.81 -7.23
CA ALA A 111 -3.34 -1.01 -8.66
C ALA A 111 -3.52 0.29 -9.45
N LYS A 112 -4.03 1.35 -8.80
CA LYS A 112 -4.24 2.66 -9.43
C LYS A 112 -2.99 3.52 -9.55
N LEU A 113 -1.91 3.17 -8.85
CA LEU A 113 -0.68 3.96 -8.89
C LEU A 113 -0.04 3.94 -10.29
N PRO A 114 0.49 5.07 -10.79
CA PRO A 114 1.11 5.13 -12.11
C PRO A 114 2.22 4.09 -12.32
N GLU A 115 3.03 3.83 -11.30
CA GLU A 115 4.11 2.84 -11.33
C GLU A 115 3.66 1.37 -11.37
N MET A 116 2.39 1.11 -11.03
CA MET A 116 1.75 -0.19 -11.18
C MET A 116 1.11 -0.31 -12.56
N ILE A 117 0.55 0.79 -13.10
CA ILE A 117 -0.03 0.86 -14.44
C ILE A 117 1.04 0.69 -15.53
N LEU A 118 2.26 1.22 -15.36
CA LEU A 118 3.33 1.08 -16.36
C LEU A 118 3.68 -0.39 -16.66
N TYR A 119 3.50 -1.29 -15.70
CA TYR A 119 3.67 -2.73 -15.90
C TYR A 119 2.64 -3.32 -16.89
N LYS A 120 1.42 -2.75 -16.94
CA LYS A 120 0.33 -3.19 -17.86
C LYS A 120 0.67 -2.98 -19.34
N ARG A 121 1.64 -2.13 -19.67
CA ARG A 121 2.00 -1.76 -21.05
C ARG A 121 3.18 -2.55 -21.62
N MET A 122 3.80 -3.43 -20.83
CA MET A 122 4.90 -4.32 -21.24
C MET A 122 4.37 -5.71 -21.52
#